data_AF-A0A443RV44-F1
#
_entry.id   AF-A0A443RV44-F1
#
_cell.length_a   1.000
_cell.length_b   1.000
_cell.length_c   1.000
_cell.angle_alpha   90.00
_cell.angle_beta   90.00
_cell.angle_gamma   90.00
#
_symmetry.space_group_name_H-M   'P 1'
#
loop_
_entity.id
_entity.type
_entity.pdbx_description
1 polymer ?
#
loop_
_entity_poly.entity_id
_entity_poly.type
_entity_poly.pdbx_seq_one_letter_code
_entity_poly.pdbx_strand_id
1 'polypeptide(L)'
;TSLEEVFARVKKPPFKPIDVPVSYKSDNKFHEAGFDSFATGYSFICLSNFLNSNINEFKNIVNVTYIVDTQQISFEYENTTPCRDNVFHISFPHSWKSSDLTQLFSVFGNIVIAWINDTSAFIGLKDSSKSADVKKAFNNSQNVFKVQTYYNYVANMNDRTSCDNSKRKLPEANEKECTAETKKKREEDFEPFTDTW
;
A
#
# COMPACT_ATOMS: atom_id res chain seq x y z
N THR A 1 -6.50 -11.99 8.79
CA THR A 1 -6.56 -12.74 10.06
C THR A 1 -7.71 -12.23 10.86
N SER A 2 -8.56 -13.10 11.41
CA SER A 2 -9.67 -12.66 12.25
C SER A 2 -9.20 -12.37 13.69
N LEU A 3 -9.90 -11.49 14.40
CA LEU A 3 -9.60 -11.20 15.81
C LEU A 3 -9.75 -12.45 16.69
N GLU A 4 -10.78 -13.27 16.41
CA GLU A 4 -11.03 -14.52 17.11
C GLU A 4 -9.86 -15.50 16.99
N GLU A 5 -9.32 -15.68 15.78
CA GLU A 5 -8.15 -16.54 15.53
C GLU A 5 -6.93 -16.06 16.31
N VAL A 6 -6.65 -14.75 16.28
CA VAL A 6 -5.53 -14.15 17.01
C VAL A 6 -5.69 -14.38 18.51
N PHE A 7 -6.88 -14.06 19.05
CA PHE A 7 -7.18 -14.19 20.47
C PHE A 7 -7.09 -15.65 20.96
N ALA A 8 -7.53 -16.62 20.15
CA ALA A 8 -7.36 -18.03 20.45
C ALA A 8 -5.88 -18.48 20.35
N ARG A 9 -5.11 -17.90 19.43
CA ARG A 9 -3.71 -18.26 19.21
C ARG A 9 -2.79 -17.79 20.32
N VAL A 10 -2.97 -16.56 20.83
CA VAL A 10 -2.12 -15.97 21.89
C VAL A 10 -2.29 -16.63 23.26
N LYS A 11 -3.31 -17.47 23.44
CA LYS A 11 -3.51 -18.28 24.65
C LYS A 11 -2.72 -19.61 24.62
N LYS A 12 -2.09 -19.94 23.49
CA LYS A 12 -1.37 -21.19 23.28
C LYS A 12 0.14 -20.93 23.15
N PRO A 13 1.00 -21.93 23.40
CA PRO A 13 2.43 -21.80 23.15
C PRO A 13 2.74 -21.37 21.70
N PRO A 14 3.76 -20.52 21.47
CA PRO A 14 4.79 -20.08 22.43
C PRO A 14 4.41 -18.84 23.27
N PHE A 15 3.19 -18.34 23.16
CA PHE A 15 2.73 -17.18 23.93
C PHE A 15 2.42 -17.55 25.38
N LYS A 16 2.59 -16.59 26.30
CA LYS A 16 2.29 -16.74 27.72
C LYS A 16 0.98 -16.01 28.04
N PRO A 17 -0.08 -16.73 28.44
CA PRO A 17 -1.32 -16.11 28.88
C PRO A 17 -1.07 -15.13 30.03
N ILE A 18 -1.70 -13.97 29.97
CA ILE A 18 -1.69 -12.97 31.04
C ILE A 18 -2.96 -13.10 31.89
N ASP A 19 -2.83 -12.80 33.18
CA ASP A 19 -3.97 -12.68 34.09
C ASP A 19 -4.52 -11.26 34.04
N VAL A 20 -5.84 -11.13 33.91
CA VAL A 20 -6.52 -9.84 33.76
C VAL A 20 -7.70 -9.79 34.73
N PRO A 21 -7.85 -8.70 35.52
CA PRO A 21 -8.82 -8.61 36.62
C PRO A 21 -10.29 -8.49 36.14
N VAL A 22 -10.53 -8.53 34.83
CA VAL A 22 -11.86 -8.38 34.22
C VAL A 22 -12.29 -9.74 33.68
N SER A 23 -13.26 -10.38 34.33
CA SER A 23 -13.82 -11.65 33.85
C SER A 23 -15.04 -11.42 32.98
N TYR A 24 -14.96 -11.74 31.70
CA TYR A 24 -16.15 -11.92 30.87
C TYR A 24 -16.75 -13.30 31.18
N LYS A 25 -18.00 -13.34 31.67
CA LYS A 25 -18.66 -14.57 32.16
C LYS A 25 -19.19 -15.48 31.04
N SER A 26 -19.05 -15.08 29.78
CA SER A 26 -19.59 -15.82 28.63
C SER A 26 -18.52 -15.96 27.58
N ASP A 27 -18.31 -17.19 27.10
CA ASP A 27 -17.13 -17.56 26.32
C ASP A 27 -17.13 -17.05 24.87
N ASN A 28 -18.22 -16.48 24.36
CA ASN A 28 -18.31 -15.98 22.98
C ASN A 28 -19.21 -14.74 22.87
N LYS A 29 -18.62 -13.56 23.07
CA LYS A 29 -19.26 -12.23 22.85
C LYS A 29 -18.58 -11.44 21.72
N PHE A 30 -17.94 -12.15 20.78
CA PHE A 30 -17.46 -11.48 19.56
C PHE A 30 -18.59 -10.70 18.92
N HIS A 31 -18.28 -9.54 18.34
CA HIS A 31 -19.24 -8.55 17.84
C HIS A 31 -19.89 -7.64 18.90
N GLU A 32 -19.58 -7.81 20.20
CA GLU A 32 -19.77 -6.76 21.20
C GLU A 32 -18.50 -5.90 21.29
N ALA A 33 -18.60 -4.59 21.03
CA ALA A 33 -17.44 -3.68 21.02
C ALA A 33 -16.60 -3.73 22.32
N GLY A 34 -17.26 -3.92 23.47
CA GLY A 34 -16.57 -4.09 24.75
C GLY A 34 -15.72 -5.37 24.81
N PHE A 35 -16.23 -6.48 24.29
CA PHE A 35 -15.47 -7.73 24.24
C PHE A 35 -14.38 -7.69 23.16
N ASP A 36 -14.68 -7.11 21.99
CA ASP A 36 -13.71 -6.99 20.90
C ASP A 36 -12.51 -6.11 21.30
N SER A 37 -12.76 -5.02 22.03
CA SER A 37 -11.69 -4.18 22.58
C SER A 37 -10.86 -4.92 23.65
N PHE A 38 -11.51 -5.68 24.53
CA PHE A 38 -10.82 -6.55 25.49
C PHE A 38 -9.95 -7.60 24.78
N ALA A 39 -10.50 -8.34 23.81
CA ALA A 39 -9.78 -9.37 23.06
C ALA A 39 -8.60 -8.78 22.27
N THR A 40 -8.78 -7.57 21.71
CA THR A 40 -7.72 -6.83 21.01
C THR A 40 -6.60 -6.44 21.97
N GLY A 41 -6.92 -5.82 23.11
CA GLY A 41 -5.94 -5.41 24.13
C GLY A 41 -5.19 -6.60 24.72
N TYR A 42 -5.89 -7.68 25.05
CA TYR A 42 -5.29 -8.92 25.54
C TYR A 42 -4.29 -9.49 24.53
N SER A 43 -4.69 -9.56 23.25
CA SER A 43 -3.83 -10.05 22.17
C SER A 43 -2.61 -9.18 21.99
N PHE A 44 -2.78 -7.85 22.02
CA PHE A 44 -1.68 -6.90 21.92
C PHE A 44 -0.63 -7.09 23.03
N ILE A 45 -1.04 -7.23 24.29
CA ILE A 45 -0.12 -7.43 25.41
C ILE A 45 0.63 -8.76 25.26
N CYS A 46 -0.07 -9.85 24.94
CA CYS A 46 0.55 -11.16 24.75
C CYS A 46 1.58 -11.16 23.61
N LEU A 47 1.25 -10.51 22.48
CA LEU A 47 2.15 -10.35 21.35
C LEU A 47 3.36 -9.48 21.70
N SER A 48 3.14 -8.36 22.40
CA SER A 48 4.20 -7.45 22.84
C SER A 48 5.20 -8.15 23.76
N ASN A 49 4.71 -8.91 24.73
CA ASN A 49 5.53 -9.71 25.64
C ASN A 49 6.32 -10.80 24.90
N PHE A 50 5.75 -11.37 23.85
CA PHE A 50 6.42 -12.40 23.05
C PHE A 50 7.54 -11.83 22.19
N LEU A 51 7.30 -10.67 21.57
CA LEU A 51 8.27 -10.05 20.68
C LEU A 51 9.46 -9.43 21.43
N ASN A 52 9.30 -9.07 22.71
CA ASN A 52 10.31 -8.31 23.48
C ASN A 52 10.86 -7.09 22.71
N SER A 53 10.08 -6.58 21.75
CA SER A 53 10.51 -5.60 20.76
C SER A 53 10.02 -4.21 21.12
N ASN A 54 10.63 -3.20 20.50
CA ASN A 54 10.21 -1.82 20.67
C ASN A 54 8.85 -1.60 19.98
N ILE A 55 7.78 -1.63 20.77
CA ILE A 55 6.39 -1.40 20.32
C ILE A 55 6.27 -0.06 19.57
N ASN A 56 7.16 0.90 19.83
CA ASN A 56 7.16 2.20 19.16
C ASN A 56 7.29 2.09 17.63
N GLU A 57 7.88 1.02 17.09
CA GLU A 57 7.94 0.79 15.64
C GLU A 57 6.56 0.60 15.00
N PHE A 58 5.56 0.19 15.78
CA PHE A 58 4.17 0.00 15.32
C PHE A 58 3.25 1.17 15.67
N LYS A 59 3.78 2.21 16.31
CA LYS A 59 3.01 3.37 16.74
C LYS A 59 2.54 4.16 15.51
N ASN A 60 1.26 4.57 15.53
CA ASN A 60 0.68 5.39 14.48
C ASN A 60 0.77 4.76 13.08
N ILE A 61 0.79 3.42 13.02
CA ILE A 61 0.67 2.63 11.79
C ILE A 61 -0.67 1.90 11.80
N VAL A 62 -1.45 2.06 10.74
CA VAL A 62 -2.71 1.37 10.52
C VAL A 62 -2.56 0.35 9.42
N ASN A 63 -2.95 -0.89 9.70
CA ASN A 63 -3.06 -1.91 8.66
C ASN A 63 -4.28 -1.60 7.79
N VAL A 64 -4.07 -1.63 6.48
CA VAL A 64 -5.12 -1.42 5.48
C VAL A 64 -5.31 -2.67 4.65
N THR A 65 -6.56 -3.05 4.46
CA THR A 65 -6.96 -4.10 3.52
C THR A 65 -7.45 -3.45 2.23
N TYR A 66 -7.25 -4.13 1.09
CA TYR A 66 -7.73 -3.74 -0.25
C TYR A 66 -6.98 -2.61 -0.95
N ILE A 67 -5.85 -2.15 -0.41
CA ILE A 67 -4.88 -1.33 -1.16
C ILE A 67 -3.79 -2.27 -1.66
N VAL A 68 -3.66 -2.40 -2.99
CA VAL A 68 -2.69 -3.31 -3.63
C VAL A 68 -1.25 -2.91 -3.32
N ASP A 69 -1.03 -1.61 -3.16
CA ASP A 69 0.30 -1.00 -3.08
C ASP A 69 0.94 -1.05 -1.70
N THR A 70 0.12 -0.94 -0.66
CA THR A 70 0.61 -0.91 0.72
C THR A 70 -0.36 -1.64 1.62
N GLN A 71 0.21 -2.39 2.56
CA GLN A 71 -0.53 -3.10 3.60
C GLN A 71 -0.63 -2.27 4.88
N GLN A 72 0.13 -1.18 4.97
CA GLN A 72 0.28 -0.36 6.16
C GLN A 72 0.36 1.12 5.79
N ILE A 73 -0.32 1.95 6.56
CA ILE A 73 -0.27 3.41 6.44
C ILE A 73 0.27 3.95 7.75
N SER A 74 1.42 4.62 7.70
CA SER A 74 1.92 5.43 8.81
C SER A 74 1.32 6.83 8.75
N PHE A 75 0.96 7.37 9.93
CA PHE A 75 0.59 8.78 10.10
C PHE A 75 1.77 9.68 10.48
N GLU A 76 2.90 9.09 10.87
CA GLU A 76 4.11 9.84 11.26
C GLU A 76 5.16 9.87 10.15
N TYR A 77 5.24 8.80 9.36
CA TYR A 77 6.24 8.64 8.30
C TYR A 77 5.64 8.79 6.91
N GLU A 78 6.49 9.14 5.95
CA GLU A 78 6.11 9.15 4.54
C GLU A 78 5.81 7.71 4.09
N ASN A 79 4.60 7.50 3.59
CA ASN A 79 4.19 6.21 3.06
C ASN A 79 4.83 6.01 1.70
N THR A 80 5.76 5.05 1.62
CA THR A 80 6.40 4.72 0.35
C THR A 80 5.34 4.15 -0.59
N THR A 81 5.07 4.87 -1.68
CA THR A 81 4.31 4.31 -2.79
C THR A 81 5.24 3.36 -3.54
N PRO A 82 4.87 2.10 -3.77
CA PRO A 82 5.72 1.18 -4.52
C PRO A 82 6.00 1.76 -5.92
N CYS A 83 7.18 1.48 -6.45
CA CYS A 83 7.53 1.88 -7.81
C CYS A 83 6.54 1.27 -8.80
N ARG A 84 5.86 2.11 -9.59
CA ARG A 84 4.85 1.70 -10.57
C ARG A 84 5.35 1.76 -12.01
N ASP A 85 6.66 1.60 -12.21
CA ASP A 85 7.28 1.66 -13.55
C ASP A 85 6.80 0.56 -14.50
N ASN A 86 6.34 -0.56 -13.94
CA ASN A 86 5.77 -1.69 -14.66
C ASN A 86 4.23 -1.60 -14.83
N VAL A 87 3.61 -0.48 -14.43
CA VAL A 87 2.16 -0.26 -14.54
C VAL A 87 1.87 0.76 -15.65
N PHE A 88 0.93 0.39 -16.51
CA PHE A 88 0.53 1.18 -17.67
C PHE A 88 -0.97 1.42 -17.64
N HIS A 89 -1.39 2.63 -17.99
CA HIS A 89 -2.78 2.92 -18.31
C HIS A 89 -3.00 2.68 -19.79
N ILE A 90 -4.05 1.95 -20.13
CA ILE A 90 -4.50 1.78 -21.50
C ILE A 90 -5.96 2.24 -21.65
N SER A 91 -6.22 3.01 -22.70
CA SER A 91 -7.58 3.35 -23.16
C SER A 91 -7.84 2.71 -24.51
N PHE A 92 -9.02 2.12 -24.67
CA PHE A 92 -9.39 1.26 -25.80
C PHE A 92 -10.90 1.34 -26.09
N PRO A 93 -11.38 0.84 -27.25
CA PRO A 93 -12.80 0.81 -27.57
C PRO A 93 -13.59 -0.13 -26.64
N HIS A 94 -14.86 0.19 -26.37
CA HIS A 94 -15.74 -0.59 -25.49
C HIS A 94 -15.95 -2.05 -25.93
N SER A 95 -15.63 -2.40 -27.17
CA SER A 95 -15.72 -3.77 -27.68
C SER A 95 -14.61 -4.69 -27.16
N TRP A 96 -13.53 -4.14 -26.58
CA TRP A 96 -12.37 -4.92 -26.13
C TRP A 96 -12.66 -5.69 -24.84
N LYS A 97 -12.11 -6.91 -24.78
CA LYS A 97 -12.22 -7.83 -23.66
C LYS A 97 -10.85 -8.11 -23.05
N SER A 98 -10.84 -8.79 -21.91
CA SER A 98 -9.58 -9.22 -21.25
C SER A 98 -8.68 -10.04 -22.17
N SER A 99 -9.23 -10.82 -23.11
CA SER A 99 -8.46 -11.58 -24.09
C SER A 99 -7.65 -10.68 -25.02
N ASP A 100 -8.24 -9.57 -25.48
CA ASP A 100 -7.59 -8.64 -26.39
C ASP A 100 -6.41 -7.94 -25.70
N LEU A 101 -6.62 -7.52 -24.45
CA LEU A 101 -5.56 -6.96 -23.61
C LEU A 101 -4.44 -7.98 -23.34
N THR A 102 -4.79 -9.22 -23.01
CA THR A 102 -3.80 -10.28 -22.78
C THR A 102 -3.00 -10.58 -24.05
N GLN A 103 -3.65 -10.61 -25.21
CA GLN A 103 -2.99 -10.81 -26.49
C GLN A 103 -2.07 -9.63 -26.85
N LEU A 104 -2.52 -8.40 -26.65
CA LEU A 104 -1.73 -7.19 -26.93
C LEU A 104 -0.42 -7.16 -26.13
N PHE A 105 -0.45 -7.60 -24.88
CA PHE A 105 0.73 -7.62 -24.01
C PHE A 105 1.46 -8.97 -23.96
N SER A 106 1.03 -9.97 -24.74
CA SER A 106 1.58 -11.32 -24.70
C SER A 106 3.10 -11.39 -24.94
N VAL A 107 3.64 -10.48 -25.77
CA VAL A 107 5.10 -10.36 -26.05
C VAL A 107 5.89 -10.00 -24.78
N PHE A 108 5.26 -9.28 -23.86
CA PHE A 108 5.86 -8.84 -22.60
C PHE A 108 5.62 -9.83 -21.45
N GLY A 109 4.84 -10.90 -21.68
CA GLY A 109 4.59 -11.96 -20.72
C GLY A 109 3.28 -11.77 -19.95
N ASN A 110 3.24 -12.31 -18.73
CA ASN A 110 2.03 -12.33 -17.92
C ASN A 110 1.70 -10.94 -17.37
N ILE A 111 0.42 -10.58 -17.47
CA ILE A 111 -0.10 -9.30 -17.00
C ILE A 111 -1.15 -9.49 -15.90
N VAL A 112 -1.36 -8.43 -15.14
CA VAL A 112 -2.50 -8.24 -14.23
C VAL A 112 -3.34 -7.09 -14.77
N ILE A 113 -4.64 -7.33 -14.95
CA ILE A 113 -5.58 -6.34 -15.47
C ILE A 113 -6.42 -5.82 -14.30
N ALA A 114 -6.38 -4.51 -14.07
CA ALA A 114 -7.25 -3.82 -13.13
C ALA A 114 -8.12 -2.83 -13.90
N TRP A 115 -9.39 -3.19 -14.08
CA TRP A 115 -10.37 -2.38 -14.81
C TRP A 115 -10.66 -1.08 -14.08
N ILE A 116 -10.68 0.03 -14.83
CA ILE A 116 -11.13 1.34 -14.34
C ILE A 116 -12.58 1.55 -14.75
N ASN A 117 -12.87 1.31 -16.03
CA ASN A 117 -14.20 1.32 -16.63
C ASN A 117 -14.17 0.52 -17.93
N ASP A 118 -15.25 0.53 -18.70
CA ASP A 118 -15.38 -0.30 -19.90
C ASP A 118 -14.50 0.15 -21.09
N THR A 119 -13.79 1.28 -20.98
CA THR A 119 -12.91 1.81 -22.03
C THR A 119 -11.49 2.08 -21.56
N SER A 120 -11.17 1.73 -20.31
CA SER A 120 -9.84 1.92 -19.75
C SER A 120 -9.51 0.95 -18.61
N ALA A 121 -8.24 0.57 -18.53
CA ALA A 121 -7.73 -0.31 -17.49
C ALA A 121 -6.27 0.02 -17.16
N PHE A 122 -5.84 -0.39 -15.97
CA PHE A 122 -4.43 -0.51 -15.64
C PHE A 122 -3.92 -1.92 -15.97
N ILE A 123 -2.73 -1.96 -16.55
CA ILE A 123 -2.00 -3.18 -16.89
C ILE A 123 -0.71 -3.20 -16.09
N GLY A 124 -0.61 -4.14 -15.14
CA GLY A 124 0.62 -4.41 -14.42
C GLY A 124 1.39 -5.56 -15.06
N LEU A 125 2.63 -5.33 -15.48
CA LEU A 125 3.50 -6.42 -15.92
C LEU A 125 4.02 -7.18 -14.71
N LYS A 126 3.96 -8.52 -14.71
CA LYS A 126 4.61 -9.31 -13.66
C LYS A 126 6.14 -9.22 -13.71
N ASP A 127 6.69 -9.05 -14.91
CA ASP A 127 8.12 -8.86 -15.12
C ASP A 127 8.43 -7.38 -15.35
N SER A 128 8.98 -6.73 -14.32
CA SER A 128 9.30 -5.29 -14.36
C SER A 128 10.42 -4.96 -15.36
N SER A 129 11.29 -5.92 -15.69
CA SER A 129 12.42 -5.70 -16.60
C SER A 129 11.99 -5.31 -18.02
N LYS A 130 10.79 -5.75 -18.45
CA LYS A 130 10.22 -5.50 -19.78
C LYS A 130 9.46 -4.18 -19.88
N SER A 131 9.36 -3.42 -18.80
CA SER A 131 8.67 -2.12 -18.77
C SER A 131 9.26 -1.13 -19.79
N ALA A 132 10.58 -1.12 -19.98
CA ALA A 132 11.24 -0.27 -20.96
C ALA A 132 10.86 -0.63 -22.41
N ASP A 133 10.68 -1.91 -22.70
CA ASP A 133 10.31 -2.37 -24.04
C ASP A 133 8.85 -2.05 -24.36
N VAL A 134 7.96 -2.10 -23.37
CA VAL A 134 6.57 -1.62 -23.50
C VAL A 134 6.54 -0.13 -23.81
N LYS A 135 7.33 0.69 -23.08
CA LYS A 135 7.43 2.13 -23.34
C LYS A 135 7.88 2.41 -24.78
N LYS A 136 8.84 1.64 -25.31
CA LYS A 136 9.31 1.76 -26.70
C LYS A 136 8.27 1.31 -27.72
N ALA A 137 7.63 0.16 -27.48
CA ALA A 137 6.68 -0.44 -28.42
C ALA A 137 5.42 0.41 -28.63
N PHE A 138 4.93 1.06 -27.58
CA PHE A 138 3.68 1.83 -27.63
C PHE A 138 3.86 3.35 -27.65
N ASN A 139 5.09 3.83 -27.81
CA ASN A 139 5.38 5.27 -27.90
C ASN A 139 4.63 5.93 -29.09
N ASN A 140 4.41 5.16 -30.16
CA ASN A 140 3.59 5.55 -31.31
C ASN A 140 2.20 4.89 -31.18
N SER A 141 1.41 5.36 -30.23
CA SER A 141 0.06 4.84 -30.00
C SER A 141 -0.75 4.81 -31.31
N GLN A 142 -1.37 3.67 -31.63
CA GLN A 142 -2.26 3.55 -32.80
C GLN A 142 -3.57 4.30 -32.52
N ASN A 143 -4.21 4.86 -33.55
CA ASN A 143 -5.47 5.63 -33.40
C ASN A 143 -6.60 4.90 -32.65
N VAL A 144 -6.52 3.58 -32.50
CA VAL A 144 -7.56 2.73 -31.88
C VAL A 144 -7.39 2.64 -30.36
N PHE A 145 -6.17 2.68 -29.83
CA PHE A 145 -5.90 2.54 -28.40
C PHE A 145 -4.66 3.35 -27.99
N LYS A 146 -4.66 3.84 -26.76
CA LYS A 146 -3.54 4.63 -26.22
C LYS A 146 -3.01 3.96 -24.97
N VAL A 147 -1.72 3.64 -24.98
CA VAL A 147 -0.97 3.16 -23.81
C VAL A 147 -0.09 4.30 -23.31
N GLN A 148 -0.10 4.53 -22.01
CA GLN A 148 0.78 5.50 -21.35
C GLN A 148 1.24 4.95 -20.01
N THR A 149 2.36 5.46 -19.49
CA THR A 149 2.85 5.08 -18.16
C THR A 149 1.87 5.53 -17.09
N TYR A 150 1.88 4.85 -15.94
CA TYR A 150 1.09 5.26 -14.77
C TYR A 150 1.35 6.73 -14.40
N TYR A 151 2.62 7.14 -14.32
CA TYR A 151 3.00 8.50 -13.96
C TYR A 151 2.47 9.54 -14.96
N ASN A 152 2.53 9.27 -16.27
CA ASN A 152 1.97 10.18 -17.27
C ASN A 152 0.45 10.27 -17.17
N TYR A 153 -0.25 9.18 -16.86
CA TYR A 153 -1.69 9.21 -16.64
C TYR A 153 -2.05 10.09 -15.44
N VAL A 154 -1.37 9.92 -14.31
CA VAL A 154 -1.61 10.71 -13.09
C VAL A 154 -1.31 12.19 -13.31
N ALA A 155 -0.19 12.52 -13.96
CA ALA A 155 0.16 13.90 -14.30
C ALA A 155 -0.91 14.57 -15.17
N ASN A 156 -1.35 13.89 -16.23
CA ASN A 156 -2.43 14.37 -17.11
C ASN A 156 -3.77 14.50 -16.39
N MET A 157 -4.01 13.70 -15.35
CA MET A 157 -5.24 13.77 -14.55
C MET A 157 -5.24 14.99 -13.63
N ASN A 158 -4.09 15.33 -13.04
CA ASN A 158 -3.90 16.50 -12.20
C ASN A 158 -4.00 17.83 -12.99
N ASP A 159 -3.51 17.83 -14.24
CA ASP A 159 -3.66 19.00 -15.12
C ASP A 159 -5.13 19.24 -15.52
N ARG A 160 -5.92 18.17 -15.65
CA ARG A 160 -7.36 18.27 -15.95
C ARG A 160 -8.19 18.75 -14.75
N THR A 161 -7.73 18.53 -13.52
CA THR A 161 -8.38 19.08 -12.32
C THR A 161 -7.90 20.50 -12.00
N SER A 162 -6.75 20.94 -12.54
CA SER A 162 -6.25 22.31 -12.46
C SER A 162 -7.12 23.31 -13.25
N CYS A 163 -7.68 22.92 -14.41
CA CYS A 163 -8.52 23.81 -15.21
C CYS A 163 -9.94 24.07 -14.64
N ASP A 164 -10.34 23.38 -13.57
CA ASP A 164 -11.61 23.63 -12.86
C ASP A 164 -11.42 24.41 -11.52
N ASN A 165 -10.16 24.71 -11.16
CA ASN A 165 -9.83 25.48 -9.96
C ASN A 165 -8.86 26.62 -10.29
N SER A 166 -9.27 27.52 -11.19
CA SER A 166 -8.67 28.85 -11.25
C SER A 166 -9.05 29.65 -10.00
N LYS A 167 -8.27 29.45 -8.93
CA LYS A 167 -7.94 30.37 -7.81
C LYS A 167 -7.53 29.55 -6.59
N ARG A 168 -6.25 29.16 -6.52
CA ARG A 168 -5.44 29.18 -5.29
C ARG A 168 -3.99 28.84 -5.64
N LYS A 169 -3.09 29.82 -5.49
CA LYS A 169 -1.63 29.61 -5.54
C LYS A 169 -1.19 28.93 -4.24
N LEU A 170 -0.43 27.84 -4.33
CA LEU A 170 0.49 27.41 -3.27
C LEU A 170 1.76 26.77 -3.90
N PRO A 171 2.86 26.71 -3.15
CA PRO A 171 4.23 26.91 -3.65
C PRO A 171 4.90 25.63 -4.16
N GLU A 172 5.94 25.86 -4.97
CA GLU A 172 6.80 24.86 -5.61
C GLU A 172 7.44 23.90 -4.60
N ALA A 173 7.25 22.60 -4.82
CA ALA A 173 7.98 21.53 -4.16
C ALA A 173 8.91 20.87 -5.19
N ASN A 174 10.22 20.93 -4.89
CA ASN A 174 11.29 20.38 -5.71
C ASN A 174 11.13 18.87 -5.93
N GLU A 175 11.11 18.46 -7.20
CA GLU A 175 11.27 17.07 -7.63
C GLU A 175 12.63 16.54 -7.18
N LYS A 176 12.63 15.45 -6.39
CA LYS A 176 13.84 14.67 -6.13
C LYS A 176 13.70 13.30 -6.78
N GLU A 177 14.49 13.15 -7.83
CA GLU A 177 14.74 11.94 -8.60
C GLU A 177 15.17 10.78 -7.69
N CYS A 178 14.60 9.60 -7.90
CA CYS A 178 14.88 8.42 -7.09
C CYS A 178 16.24 7.82 -7.50
N THR A 179 17.29 8.07 -6.70
CA THR A 179 18.58 7.39 -6.85
C THR A 179 19.05 6.76 -5.53
N ALA A 180 19.78 5.65 -5.68
CA ALA A 180 20.03 4.63 -4.66
C ALA A 180 21.12 4.97 -3.61
N GLU A 181 21.40 6.25 -3.33
CA GLU A 181 22.59 6.64 -2.53
C GLU A 181 22.32 7.11 -1.10
N THR A 182 21.08 7.13 -0.59
CA THR A 182 20.80 7.61 0.78
C THR A 182 21.03 6.53 1.86
N LYS A 183 22.20 5.89 1.87
CA LYS A 183 22.55 4.83 2.83
C LYS A 183 23.76 5.12 3.73
N LYS A 184 24.31 6.34 3.76
CA LYS A 184 25.55 6.61 4.50
C LYS A 184 25.60 7.87 5.36
N LYS A 185 24.47 8.52 5.68
CA LYS A 185 24.51 9.81 6.40
C LYS A 185 23.55 9.96 7.58
N ARG A 186 23.13 8.86 8.21
CA ARG A 186 22.15 8.89 9.32
C ARG A 186 22.60 8.09 10.53
N GLU A 187 23.91 8.06 10.79
CA GLU A 187 24.51 7.39 11.96
C GLU A 187 25.18 8.37 12.96
N GLU A 188 25.22 9.68 12.71
CA GLU A 188 25.97 10.61 13.58
C GLU A 188 25.14 11.54 14.48
N ASP A 189 23.81 11.57 14.36
CA ASP A 189 22.98 12.47 15.19
C ASP A 189 22.08 11.66 16.14
N PHE A 190 22.68 11.13 17.20
CA PHE A 190 21.93 10.59 18.34
C PHE A 190 22.60 11.03 19.65
N GLU A 191 22.19 12.16 20.20
CA GLU A 191 22.44 12.45 21.62
C GLU A 191 21.32 11.84 22.48
N PRO A 192 21.65 11.12 23.57
CA PRO A 192 20.66 10.50 24.43
C PRO A 192 19.99 11.54 25.34
N PHE A 193 18.68 11.67 25.21
CA PHE A 193 17.85 12.45 26.13
C PHE A 193 17.74 11.69 27.47
N THR A 194 18.48 12.13 28.48
CA THR A 194 18.27 11.71 29.87
C THR A 194 17.20 12.60 30.48
N ASP A 195 16.14 12.02 31.03
CA ASP A 195 15.49 12.63 32.19
C ASP A 195 14.86 11.58 33.10
N THR A 196 15.35 11.64 34.34
CA THR A 196 14.75 11.18 35.60
C THR A 196 13.32 11.70 35.76
N TRP A 197 12.39 10.84 36.20
CA TRP A 197 11.53 10.96 37.41
C TRP A 197 10.80 9.64 37.62
#